data_AF-A0A2M9PBJ1-F1
#
_entry.id   AF-A0A2M9PBJ1-F1
#
_cell.length_a   1.000
_cell.length_b   1.000
_cell.length_c   1.000
_cell.angle_alpha   90.00
_cell.angle_beta   90.00
_cell.angle_gamma   90.00
#
_symmetry.space_group_name_H-M   'P 1'
#
loop_
_entity.id
_entity.type
_entity.pdbx_description
1 polymer ?
#
loop_
_entity_poly.entity_id
_entity_poly.type
_entity_poly.pdbx_seq_one_letter_code
_entity_poly.pdbx_strand_id
1 'polypeptide(L)'
;MRANRLVPAVVLGLYLVFQMLPIYWIVRMSFMTPNTIMSRSDFLPVDATLDNYRTIFSDPTWYMSYVNSLTYVAINMVISLAVALPAAYAFSRYRFLGDKHVFFWLFTNRMAPAAVFLLPFFQLYSAVGLFDTPWAVALAHTLFVVPLA
;
A
#
# COMPACT_ATOMS: atom_id res chain seq x y z
N MET A 1 15.02 19.94 34.43
CA MET A 1 14.70 19.75 32.99
C MET A 1 14.44 18.30 32.55
N ARG A 2 14.70 17.24 33.35
CA ARG A 2 14.42 15.82 32.96
C ARG A 2 12.97 15.36 33.18
N ALA A 3 12.25 15.91 34.16
CA ALA A 3 10.90 15.47 34.51
C ALA A 3 9.85 15.74 33.41
N ASN A 4 10.04 16.75 32.56
CA ASN A 4 9.09 17.12 31.52
C ASN A 4 9.14 16.24 30.25
N ARG A 5 10.08 15.28 30.18
CA ARG A 5 10.16 14.29 29.09
C ARG A 5 9.42 12.98 29.39
N LEU A 6 9.04 12.76 30.66
CA LEU A 6 8.34 11.53 31.06
C LEU A 6 6.89 11.53 30.58
N VAL A 7 6.19 12.66 30.68
CA VAL A 7 4.82 12.81 30.19
C VAL A 7 4.71 12.50 28.69
N PRO A 8 5.48 13.12 27.78
CA PRO A 8 5.41 12.79 26.36
C PRO A 8 5.86 11.35 26.07
N ALA A 9 6.82 10.79 26.83
CA ALA A 9 7.22 9.40 26.66
C ALA A 9 6.11 8.41 27.05
N VAL A 10 5.39 8.67 28.15
CA VAL A 10 4.23 7.85 28.57
C VAL A 10 3.08 7.97 27.58
N VAL A 11 2.77 9.18 27.11
CA VAL A 11 1.73 9.41 26.10
C VAL A 11 2.08 8.69 24.80
N LEU A 12 3.33 8.80 24.33
CA LEU A 12 3.79 8.08 23.14
C LEU A 12 3.73 6.57 23.34
N GLY A 13 4.13 6.08 24.52
CA GLY A 13 4.05 4.66 24.87
C GLY A 13 2.61 4.11 24.81
N LEU A 14 1.66 4.82 25.44
CA LEU A 14 0.24 4.44 25.40
C LEU A 14 -0.31 4.48 23.97
N TYR A 15 0.05 5.50 23.19
CA TYR A 15 -0.33 5.62 21.79
C TYR A 15 0.19 4.44 20.94
N LEU A 16 1.45 4.04 21.14
CA LEU A 16 2.03 2.90 20.44
C LEU A 16 1.34 1.59 20.84
N VAL A 17 1.05 1.38 22.12
CA VAL A 17 0.31 0.19 22.58
C VAL A 17 -1.08 0.14 21.94
N PHE A 18 -1.78 1.29 21.89
CA PHE A 18 -3.08 1.38 21.24
C PHE A 18 -3.01 1.06 19.74
N GLN A 19 -2.02 1.58 19.01
CA GLN A 19 -1.74 1.26 17.60
C GLN A 19 -1.45 -0.23 17.37
N MET A 20 -0.84 -0.91 18.35
CA MET A 20 -0.52 -2.33 18.26
C MET A 20 -1.72 -3.26 18.46
N LEU A 21 -2.85 -2.78 19.01
CA LEU A 21 -4.05 -3.60 19.23
C LEU A 21 -4.61 -4.23 17.93
N PRO A 22 -4.87 -3.49 16.83
CA PRO A 22 -5.32 -4.11 15.58
C PRO A 22 -4.28 -5.05 14.98
N ILE A 23 -2.99 -4.74 15.11
CA ILE A 23 -1.90 -5.59 14.62
C ILE A 23 -1.88 -6.91 15.39
N TYR A 24 -1.98 -6.86 16.72
CA TYR A 24 -2.10 -8.03 17.58
C TYR A 24 -3.29 -8.90 17.17
N TRP A 25 -4.43 -8.29 16.84
CA TRP A 25 -5.63 -9.01 16.43
C TRP A 25 -5.41 -9.80 15.14
N ILE A 26 -4.78 -9.19 14.13
CA ILE A 26 -4.45 -9.85 12.85
C ILE A 26 -3.44 -10.98 13.06
N VAL A 27 -2.40 -10.73 13.86
CA VAL A 27 -1.38 -11.74 14.19
C VAL A 27 -1.99 -12.91 14.97
N ARG A 28 -2.89 -12.65 15.92
CA ARG A 28 -3.63 -13.72 16.61
C ARG A 28 -4.44 -14.55 15.62
N MET A 29 -5.17 -13.91 14.72
CA MET A 29 -5.98 -14.59 13.70
C MET A 29 -5.13 -15.41 12.73
N SER A 30 -3.90 -15.00 12.41
CA SER A 30 -3.04 -15.77 11.50
C SER A 30 -2.61 -17.13 12.06
N PHE A 31 -2.64 -17.31 13.38
CA PHE A 31 -2.40 -18.60 14.05
C PHE A 31 -3.67 -19.42 14.31
N MET A 32 -4.85 -18.97 13.88
CA MET A 32 -6.12 -19.64 14.19
C MET A 32 -6.80 -20.19 12.94
N THR A 33 -7.59 -21.25 13.12
CA THR A 33 -8.45 -21.76 12.04
C THR A 33 -9.67 -20.85 11.86
N PRO A 34 -10.26 -20.77 10.65
CA PRO A 34 -11.47 -19.98 10.41
C PRO A 34 -12.62 -20.32 11.38
N ASN A 35 -12.78 -21.60 11.71
CA ASN A 35 -13.80 -22.08 12.67
C ASN A 35 -13.55 -21.53 14.08
N THR A 36 -12.29 -21.51 14.54
CA THR A 36 -11.92 -20.96 15.86
C THR A 36 -12.13 -19.45 15.91
N ILE A 37 -11.82 -18.74 14.82
CA ILE A 37 -12.00 -17.28 14.72
C ILE A 37 -13.47 -16.88 14.87
N MET A 38 -14.39 -17.64 14.25
CA MET A 38 -15.84 -17.32 14.28
C MET A 38 -16.54 -17.76 15.57
N SER A 39 -16.02 -18.77 16.27
CA SER A 39 -16.67 -19.38 17.43
C SER A 39 -16.17 -18.86 18.78
N ARG A 40 -14.99 -18.23 18.84
CA ARG A 40 -14.37 -17.81 20.11
C ARG A 40 -13.83 -16.39 20.07
N SER A 41 -14.14 -15.63 21.13
CA SER A 41 -13.69 -14.24 21.33
C SER A 41 -12.61 -14.10 22.41
N ASP A 42 -11.78 -15.13 22.59
CA ASP A 42 -10.73 -15.15 23.62
C ASP A 42 -9.60 -14.16 23.28
N PHE A 43 -9.05 -13.46 24.27
CA PHE A 43 -7.97 -12.50 24.03
C PHE A 43 -6.68 -13.20 23.55
N LEU A 44 -6.37 -14.38 24.09
CA LEU A 44 -5.21 -15.19 23.71
C LEU A 44 -5.54 -16.16 22.56
N PRO A 45 -4.55 -16.58 21.75
CA PRO A 45 -4.77 -17.59 20.73
C PRO A 45 -5.04 -18.97 21.39
N VAL A 46 -6.26 -19.46 21.24
CA VAL A 46 -6.67 -20.84 21.55
C VAL A 46 -6.44 -21.69 20.31
N ASP A 47 -5.88 -22.89 20.48
CA ASP A 47 -5.56 -23.83 19.39
C ASP A 47 -4.67 -23.22 18.30
N ALA A 48 -3.56 -22.60 18.71
CA ALA A 48 -2.60 -21.98 17.79
C ALA A 48 -2.00 -23.03 16.83
N THR A 49 -2.16 -22.81 15.52
CA THR A 49 -1.58 -23.66 14.47
C THR A 49 -0.74 -22.83 13.49
N LEU A 50 0.15 -23.52 12.78
CA LEU A 50 0.96 -22.94 11.70
C LEU A 50 0.43 -23.30 10.31
N ASP A 51 -0.80 -23.83 10.24
CA ASP A 51 -1.33 -24.39 9.00
C ASP A 51 -1.62 -23.30 7.97
N ASN A 52 -2.07 -22.12 8.40
CA ASN A 52 -2.22 -20.96 7.51
C ASN A 52 -0.89 -20.58 6.83
N TYR A 53 0.21 -20.59 7.60
CA TYR A 53 1.54 -20.31 7.07
C TYR A 53 2.02 -21.41 6.11
N ARG A 54 1.80 -22.69 6.46
CA ARG A 54 2.11 -23.81 5.56
C ARG A 54 1.37 -23.66 4.24
N THR A 55 0.07 -23.40 4.26
CA THR A 55 -0.76 -23.19 3.07
C THR A 55 -0.21 -22.07 2.18
N ILE A 56 0.16 -20.92 2.76
CA ILE A 56 0.71 -19.79 2.01
C ILE A 56 2.00 -20.16 1.25
N PHE A 57 2.87 -20.95 1.87
CA PHE A 57 4.15 -21.33 1.28
C PHE A 57 4.09 -22.60 0.43
N SER A 58 3.07 -23.45 0.60
CA SER A 58 2.91 -24.70 -0.17
C SER A 58 2.02 -24.56 -1.39
N ASP A 59 1.03 -23.67 -1.36
CA ASP A 59 0.10 -23.45 -2.47
C ASP A 59 0.69 -22.43 -3.46
N PRO A 60 0.97 -22.82 -4.72
CA PRO A 60 1.52 -21.93 -5.73
C PRO A 60 0.65 -20.69 -5.99
N THR A 61 -0.66 -20.77 -5.79
CA THR A 61 -1.60 -19.66 -5.99
C THR A 61 -1.32 -18.53 -4.99
N TRP A 62 -1.12 -18.89 -3.73
CA TRP A 62 -0.79 -17.93 -2.66
C TRP A 62 0.62 -17.39 -2.84
N TYR A 63 1.60 -18.28 -3.06
CA TYR A 63 2.98 -17.89 -3.26
C TYR A 63 3.15 -16.94 -4.47
N MET A 64 2.55 -17.25 -5.62
CA MET A 64 2.63 -16.38 -6.80
C MET A 64 1.91 -15.05 -6.62
N SER A 65 0.86 -14.99 -5.79
CA SER A 65 0.22 -13.71 -5.45
C SER A 65 1.19 -12.76 -4.74
N TYR A 66 2.08 -13.27 -3.87
CA TYR A 66 3.14 -12.48 -3.25
C TYR A 66 4.19 -12.03 -4.26
N VAL A 67 4.63 -12.95 -5.14
CA VAL A 67 5.62 -12.63 -6.17
C VAL A 67 5.09 -11.57 -7.13
N ASN A 68 3.85 -11.72 -7.61
CA ASN A 68 3.19 -10.74 -8.47
C ASN A 68 3.06 -9.39 -7.76
N SER A 69 2.73 -9.41 -6.45
CA SER A 69 2.61 -8.19 -5.66
C SER A 69 3.92 -7.44 -5.52
N LEU A 70 4.98 -8.14 -5.16
CA LEU A 70 6.30 -7.55 -5.05
C LEU A 70 6.79 -7.02 -6.41
N THR A 71 6.50 -7.76 -7.48
CA THR A 71 6.89 -7.40 -8.85
C THR A 71 6.23 -6.10 -9.29
N TYR A 72 4.90 -5.96 -9.20
CA TYR A 72 4.26 -4.73 -9.64
C TYR A 72 4.63 -3.53 -8.75
N VAL A 73 4.83 -3.72 -7.45
CA VAL A 73 5.28 -2.65 -6.54
C VAL A 73 6.69 -2.17 -6.91
N ALA A 74 7.62 -3.10 -7.17
CA ALA A 74 8.97 -2.76 -7.57
C ALA A 74 9.00 -2.01 -8.90
N ILE A 75 8.25 -2.47 -9.90
CA ILE A 75 8.11 -1.79 -11.20
C ILE A 75 7.55 -0.38 -11.00
N ASN A 76 6.44 -0.25 -10.26
CA ASN A 76 5.82 1.04 -9.99
C ASN A 76 6.78 2.00 -9.28
N MET A 77 7.54 1.52 -8.29
CA MET A 77 8.52 2.32 -7.55
C MET A 77 9.60 2.87 -8.49
N VAL A 78 10.18 2.01 -9.33
CA VAL A 78 11.24 2.41 -10.28
C VAL A 78 10.72 3.44 -11.27
N ILE A 79 9.56 3.20 -11.90
CA ILE A 79 8.97 4.11 -12.88
C ILE A 79 8.60 5.44 -12.21
N SER A 80 7.96 5.39 -11.04
CA SER A 80 7.53 6.60 -10.34
C SER A 80 8.72 7.46 -9.94
N LEU A 81 9.79 6.88 -9.40
CA LEU A 81 11.00 7.63 -9.06
C LEU A 81 11.69 8.20 -10.29
N ALA A 82 11.78 7.43 -11.38
CA ALA A 82 12.41 7.87 -12.61
C ALA A 82 11.72 9.10 -13.24
N VAL A 83 10.39 9.23 -13.06
CA VAL A 83 9.60 10.34 -13.60
C VAL A 83 9.43 11.49 -12.58
N ALA A 84 9.13 11.16 -11.33
CA ALA A 84 8.84 12.14 -10.30
C ALA A 84 10.09 12.92 -9.86
N LEU A 85 11.25 12.27 -9.73
CA LEU A 85 12.47 12.97 -9.28
C LEU A 85 12.90 14.10 -10.24
N PRO A 86 12.98 13.89 -11.57
CA PRO A 86 13.26 14.99 -12.49
C PRO A 86 12.17 16.07 -12.50
N ALA A 87 10.90 15.68 -12.40
CA ALA A 87 9.79 16.63 -12.34
C ALA A 87 9.86 17.50 -11.08
N ALA A 88 10.07 16.90 -9.90
CA ALA A 88 10.25 17.60 -8.64
C ALA A 88 11.48 18.53 -8.66
N TYR A 89 12.58 18.09 -9.28
CA TYR A 89 13.74 18.95 -9.49
C TYR A 89 13.41 20.14 -10.40
N ALA A 90 12.67 19.91 -11.50
CA ALA A 90 12.25 20.96 -12.41
C ALA A 90 11.38 22.02 -11.70
N PHE A 91 10.35 21.58 -10.96
CA PHE A 91 9.45 22.47 -10.21
C PHE A 91 10.13 23.20 -9.05
N SER A 92 11.12 22.59 -8.41
CA SER A 92 11.83 23.21 -7.28
C SER A 92 12.90 24.20 -7.72
N ARG A 93 13.55 23.99 -8.87
CA ARG A 93 14.71 24.78 -9.29
C ARG A 93 14.44 25.74 -10.44
N TYR A 94 13.48 25.45 -11.31
CA TYR A 94 13.18 26.26 -12.48
C TYR A 94 11.80 26.91 -12.36
N ARG A 95 11.68 28.13 -12.87
CA ARG A 95 10.39 28.81 -13.07
C ARG A 95 10.15 28.86 -14.56
N PHE A 96 9.11 28.17 -15.02
CA PHE A 96 8.74 28.09 -16.43
C PHE A 96 7.29 28.52 -16.62
N LEU A 97 6.92 28.83 -17.86
CA LEU A 97 5.58 29.32 -18.16
C LEU A 97 4.53 28.23 -17.85
N GLY A 98 3.62 28.52 -16.92
CA GLY A 98 2.56 27.59 -16.52
C GLY A 98 2.92 26.61 -15.41
N ASP A 99 4.09 26.75 -14.77
CA ASP A 99 4.55 25.93 -13.63
C ASP A 99 3.46 25.67 -12.57
N LYS A 100 2.78 26.73 -12.12
CA LYS A 100 1.68 26.64 -11.13
C LYS A 100 0.46 25.90 -11.66
N HIS A 101 0.14 26.06 -12.94
CA HIS A 101 -1.00 25.36 -13.55
C HIS A 101 -0.69 23.88 -13.68
N VAL A 102 0.47 23.50 -14.22
CA VAL A 102 0.85 22.08 -14.33
C VAL A 102 0.90 21.42 -12.95
N PHE A 103 1.47 22.11 -11.95
CA PHE A 103 1.48 21.62 -10.57
C PHE A 103 0.07 21.41 -10.00
N PHE A 104 -0.84 22.36 -10.22
CA PHE A 104 -2.25 22.26 -9.81
C PHE A 104 -2.98 21.10 -10.51
N TRP A 105 -2.77 20.92 -11.81
CA TRP A 105 -3.35 19.81 -12.59
C TRP A 105 -2.83 18.45 -12.10
N LEU A 106 -1.54 18.34 -11.80
CA LEU A 106 -0.93 17.14 -11.24
C LEU A 106 -1.61 16.76 -9.91
N PHE A 107 -1.81 17.74 -9.01
CA PHE A 107 -2.41 17.53 -7.70
C PHE A 107 -3.90 17.16 -7.78
N THR A 108 -4.64 17.75 -8.73
CA THR A 108 -6.08 17.49 -8.92
C THR A 108 -6.35 16.03 -9.30
N ASN A 109 -5.46 15.37 -10.04
CA ASN A 109 -5.60 13.95 -10.38
C ASN A 109 -5.68 13.05 -9.14
N ARG A 110 -5.06 13.45 -8.01
CA ARG A 110 -5.13 12.69 -6.76
C ARG A 110 -6.47 12.81 -6.04
N MET A 111 -7.23 13.88 -6.31
CA MET A 111 -8.55 14.10 -5.71
C MET A 111 -9.63 13.27 -6.40
N ALA A 112 -9.36 12.80 -7.62
CA ALA A 112 -10.28 11.94 -8.35
C ALA A 112 -10.32 10.53 -7.70
N PRO A 113 -11.53 9.98 -7.45
CA PRO A 113 -11.65 8.67 -6.83
C PRO A 113 -11.16 7.58 -7.76
N ALA A 114 -10.32 6.67 -7.23
CA ALA A 114 -9.70 5.59 -8.00
C ALA A 114 -10.71 4.71 -8.75
N ALA A 115 -11.93 4.54 -8.21
CA ALA A 115 -12.99 3.76 -8.83
C ALA A 115 -13.41 4.27 -10.22
N VAL A 116 -13.33 5.58 -10.47
CA VAL A 116 -13.74 6.19 -11.76
C VAL A 116 -12.79 5.79 -12.89
N PHE A 117 -11.53 5.49 -12.56
CA PHE A 117 -10.52 5.10 -13.56
C PHE A 117 -10.56 3.60 -13.90
N LEU A 118 -11.33 2.79 -13.17
CA LEU A 118 -11.35 1.34 -13.35
C LEU A 118 -11.82 0.93 -14.74
N LEU A 119 -12.95 1.48 -15.22
CA LEU A 119 -13.47 1.16 -16.54
C LEU A 119 -12.54 1.64 -17.68
N PRO A 120 -12.04 2.90 -17.68
CA PRO A 120 -11.06 3.35 -18.65
C PRO A 120 -9.79 2.50 -18.70
N PHE A 121 -9.20 2.14 -17.55
CA PHE A 121 -8.02 1.29 -17.50
C PHE A 121 -8.30 -0.12 -18.00
N PHE A 122 -9.45 -0.69 -17.64
CA PHE A 122 -9.87 -1.99 -18.15
C PHE A 122 -9.94 -1.98 -19.69
N GLN A 123 -10.61 -0.98 -20.28
CA GLN A 123 -10.74 -0.85 -21.72
C GLN A 123 -9.37 -0.62 -22.40
N LEU A 124 -8.55 0.28 -21.86
CA LEU A 124 -7.24 0.59 -22.39
C LEU A 124 -6.35 -0.65 -22.38
N TYR A 125 -6.16 -1.28 -21.22
CA TYR A 125 -5.25 -2.43 -21.08
C TYR A 125 -5.75 -3.68 -21.81
N SER A 126 -7.07 -3.85 -21.95
CA SER A 126 -7.62 -4.90 -22.80
C SER A 126 -7.30 -4.64 -24.28
N ALA A 127 -7.44 -3.39 -24.74
CA ALA A 127 -7.17 -3.03 -26.13
C ALA A 127 -5.69 -3.19 -26.51
N VAL A 128 -4.77 -2.89 -25.58
CA VAL A 128 -3.32 -3.04 -25.81
C VAL A 128 -2.75 -4.41 -25.40
N GLY A 129 -3.59 -5.34 -24.93
CA GLY A 129 -3.17 -6.68 -24.53
C GLY A 129 -2.34 -6.75 -23.24
N LEU A 130 -2.39 -5.72 -22.39
CA LEU A 130 -1.75 -5.68 -21.07
C LEU A 130 -2.66 -6.16 -19.94
N PHE A 131 -3.92 -6.49 -20.23
CA PHE A 131 -4.87 -6.96 -19.23
C PHE A 131 -4.34 -8.21 -18.49
N ASP A 132 -4.63 -8.30 -17.20
CA ASP A 132 -4.19 -9.38 -16.30
C ASP A 132 -2.66 -9.54 -16.19
N THR A 133 -1.91 -8.42 -16.24
CA THR A 133 -0.46 -8.43 -16.05
C THR A 133 0.00 -7.54 -14.89
N PRO A 134 1.15 -7.83 -14.24
CA PRO A 134 1.76 -6.93 -13.25
C PRO A 134 2.07 -5.53 -13.80
N TRP A 135 2.31 -5.42 -15.11
CA TRP A 135 2.56 -4.14 -15.79
C TRP A 135 1.32 -3.24 -15.82
N ALA A 136 0.15 -3.79 -16.10
CA ALA A 136 -1.10 -3.02 -16.03
C ALA A 136 -1.33 -2.42 -14.64
N VAL A 137 -1.10 -3.22 -13.60
CA VAL A 137 -1.23 -2.76 -12.21
C VAL A 137 -0.19 -1.69 -11.88
N ALA A 138 1.08 -1.93 -12.23
CA ALA A 138 2.16 -0.99 -11.96
C ALA A 138 1.92 0.37 -12.64
N LEU A 139 1.57 0.36 -13.92
CA LEU A 139 1.30 1.58 -14.69
C LEU A 139 0.07 2.33 -14.16
N ALA A 140 -1.02 1.63 -13.81
CA ALA A 140 -2.19 2.28 -13.22
C ALA A 140 -1.86 3.00 -11.91
N HIS A 141 -0.98 2.43 -11.09
CA HIS A 141 -0.56 3.05 -9.82
C HIS A 141 0.29 4.30 -10.01
N THR A 142 1.06 4.42 -11.11
CA THR A 142 1.87 5.62 -11.38
C THR A 142 1.04 6.90 -11.42
N LEU A 143 -0.21 6.82 -11.91
CA LEU A 143 -1.14 7.95 -11.95
C LEU A 143 -1.36 8.59 -10.57
N PHE A 144 -1.36 7.79 -9.51
CA PHE A 144 -1.60 8.25 -8.15
C PHE A 144 -0.31 8.53 -7.36
N VAL A 145 0.78 7.82 -7.69
CA VAL A 145 2.06 7.93 -6.97
C VAL A 145 2.91 9.09 -7.48
N VAL A 146 2.98 9.33 -8.79
CA VAL A 146 3.82 10.40 -9.38
C VAL A 146 3.43 11.79 -8.88
N PRO A 147 2.14 12.17 -8.73
CA PRO A 147 1.77 13.47 -8.17
C PRO A 147 2.20 13.74 -6.73
N LEU A 148 2.57 12.69 -5.98
CA LEU A 148 2.93 12.77 -4.56
C LEU A 148 4.43 12.77 -4.31
N ALA A 149 5.19 12.12 -5.19
CA ALA A 149 6.64 11.91 -5.07
C ALA A 149 7.43 13.16 -5.50
#